data_AF-A0A1F8UMG2-F1
#
_entry.id   AF-A0A1F8UMG2-F1
#
_cell.length_a   1.000
_cell.length_b   1.000
_cell.length_c   1.000
_cell.angle_alpha   90.00
_cell.angle_beta   90.00
_cell.angle_gamma   90.00
#
_symmetry.space_group_name_H-M   'P 1'
#
loop_
_entity.id
_entity.type
_entity.pdbx_description
1 polymer ?
#
loop_
_entity_poly.entity_id
_entity_poly.type
_entity_poly.pdbx_seq_one_letter_code
_entity_poly.pdbx_strand_id
1 'polypeptide(L)'
;MLTWAPIEGAMGYYMEIYDGKKWNRYDIGDTTIWDSGVAKIYPTEAFLKNYTDNTYTEEMFLHDKLGLELRDNPINVYLKTIGQAYDNRTTYLIRVRPYITTVTTVEDGEKVEEQIEGPVGSESIAEIQMPNRTDMTSLTVTTLVEYIEQYKAAYITVTMKDTESGPKDIIPYNTNGLTPISSIADGVYMTNIYKVSANGTYTFTVKDNVNWYTVVDVNVTDINPNKPILIFNREGKIVSDVHLAKDTENINYTSYRVATETITLSEGELANGVINIDLIINPEHTNYTVPYYVTLRSANGTELMKHYEVTINGDKTEVVEKY
;
A
#
# COMPACT_ATOMS: atom_id res chain seq x y z
N MET A 1 9.83 26.79 10.54
CA MET A 1 10.12 28.23 10.71
C MET A 1 11.48 28.56 10.10
N LEU A 2 11.56 29.63 9.30
CA LEU A 2 12.79 30.17 8.73
C LEU A 2 13.09 31.54 9.35
N THR A 3 14.38 31.84 9.53
CA THR A 3 14.85 33.12 10.08
C THR A 3 16.09 33.58 9.33
N TRP A 4 16.24 34.89 9.12
CA TRP A 4 17.44 35.49 8.50
C TRP A 4 17.89 36.74 9.23
N ALA A 5 19.11 37.20 8.94
CA ALA A 5 19.59 38.48 9.43
C ALA A 5 18.91 39.63 8.68
N PRO A 6 18.49 40.71 9.39
CA PRO A 6 17.93 41.88 8.71
C PRO A 6 18.98 42.52 7.79
N ILE A 7 18.53 42.97 6.63
CA ILE A 7 19.35 43.70 5.66
C ILE A 7 19.18 45.20 5.90
N GLU A 8 20.29 45.91 6.06
CA GLU A 8 20.28 47.36 6.28
C GLU A 8 19.55 48.09 5.13
N GLY A 9 18.64 48.98 5.50
CA GLY A 9 17.84 49.76 4.55
C GLY A 9 16.64 49.03 3.96
N ALA A 10 16.45 47.72 4.21
CA ALA A 10 15.24 47.02 3.80
C ALA A 10 14.02 47.54 4.57
N MET A 11 12.91 47.78 3.86
CA MET A 11 11.61 48.16 4.44
C MET A 11 10.62 46.98 4.46
N GLY A 12 11.01 45.86 3.88
CA GLY A 12 10.26 44.61 3.90
C GLY A 12 10.95 43.54 3.08
N TYR A 13 10.36 42.36 3.05
CA TYR A 13 10.91 41.20 2.36
C TYR A 13 9.83 40.49 1.55
N TYR A 14 10.24 39.91 0.43
CA TYR A 14 9.53 38.83 -0.22
C TYR A 14 10.14 37.49 0.16
N MET A 15 9.27 36.54 0.51
CA MET A 15 9.60 35.12 0.53
C MET A 15 9.29 34.53 -0.85
N GLU A 16 10.26 33.90 -1.49
CA GLU A 16 10.11 33.31 -2.82
C GLU A 16 10.39 31.80 -2.74
N ILE A 17 9.45 30.97 -3.23
CA ILE A 17 9.54 29.50 -3.19
C ILE A 17 9.40 28.96 -4.60
N TYR A 18 10.37 28.15 -5.02
CA TYR A 18 10.37 27.56 -6.36
C TYR A 18 9.42 26.37 -6.43
N ASP A 19 8.56 26.32 -7.44
CA ASP A 19 7.59 25.23 -7.68
C ASP A 19 8.05 24.19 -8.71
N GLY A 20 9.32 24.25 -9.13
CA GLY A 20 9.86 23.41 -10.22
C GLY A 20 9.93 24.13 -11.56
N LYS A 21 9.23 25.26 -11.72
CA LYS A 21 9.25 26.11 -12.93
C LYS A 21 9.59 27.56 -12.61
N LYS A 22 8.90 28.17 -11.66
CA LYS A 22 9.00 29.60 -11.31
C LYS A 22 9.02 29.81 -9.80
N TRP A 23 9.45 31.01 -9.42
CA TRP A 23 9.47 31.47 -8.04
C TRP A 23 8.11 32.08 -7.69
N ASN A 24 7.38 31.44 -6.78
CA ASN A 24 6.12 31.94 -6.22
C ASN A 24 6.45 32.90 -5.10
N ARG A 25 5.88 34.11 -5.14
CA ARG A 25 6.33 35.25 -4.34
C ARG A 25 5.29 35.67 -3.31
N TYR A 26 5.75 35.84 -2.07
CA TYR A 26 4.92 36.28 -0.94
C TYR A 26 5.53 37.52 -0.30
N ASP A 27 4.80 38.65 -0.31
CA ASP A 27 5.16 39.78 0.53
C ASP A 27 4.89 39.41 1.99
N ILE A 28 5.94 39.46 2.81
CA ILE A 28 5.89 39.11 4.22
C ILE A 28 6.12 40.34 5.12
N GLY A 29 6.30 41.52 4.52
CA GLY A 29 6.50 42.79 5.22
C GLY A 29 7.86 42.88 5.92
N ASP A 30 7.95 43.81 6.87
CA ASP A 30 9.13 44.04 7.71
C ASP A 30 9.24 42.99 8.84
N THR A 31 9.58 41.77 8.46
CA THR A 31 9.88 40.66 9.37
C THR A 31 11.10 39.91 8.87
N THR A 32 11.84 39.31 9.80
CA THR A 32 12.95 38.40 9.50
C THR A 32 12.64 36.95 9.84
N ILE A 33 11.37 36.66 10.09
CA ILE A 33 10.87 35.33 10.45
C ILE A 33 9.70 34.99 9.53
N TRP A 34 9.71 33.78 8.99
CA TRP A 34 8.60 33.24 8.22
C TRP A 34 8.28 31.80 8.63
N ASP A 35 6.98 31.50 8.72
CA ASP A 35 6.51 30.17 9.07
C ASP A 35 5.49 29.65 8.06
N SER A 36 5.86 28.58 7.35
CA SER A 36 4.96 27.89 6.42
C SER A 36 3.70 27.33 7.08
N GLY A 37 3.74 26.98 8.37
CA GLY A 37 2.56 26.49 9.10
C GLY A 37 1.49 27.58 9.28
N VAL A 38 1.91 28.84 9.34
CA VAL A 38 1.04 30.01 9.35
C VAL A 38 0.69 30.46 7.93
N ALA A 39 1.64 30.38 7.00
CA ALA A 39 1.46 30.82 5.62
C ALA A 39 0.47 29.94 4.85
N LYS A 40 0.42 28.63 5.13
CA LYS A 40 -0.55 27.68 4.57
C LYS A 40 -0.64 27.75 3.04
N ILE A 41 0.51 27.63 2.39
CA ILE A 41 0.65 27.83 0.94
C ILE A 41 0.69 26.53 0.13
N TYR A 42 0.83 25.38 0.78
CA TYR A 42 0.96 24.11 0.06
C TYR A 42 -0.42 23.64 -0.43
N PRO A 43 -0.59 23.23 -1.69
CA PRO A 43 -1.88 22.75 -2.19
C PRO A 43 -2.33 21.46 -1.53
N THR A 44 -3.63 21.18 -1.51
CA THR A 44 -4.10 19.87 -1.03
C THR A 44 -3.70 18.74 -1.99
N GLU A 45 -3.47 17.54 -1.47
CA GLU A 45 -3.17 16.37 -2.32
C GLU A 45 -4.30 16.08 -3.33
N ALA A 46 -5.56 16.34 -2.94
CA ALA A 46 -6.71 16.22 -3.83
C ALA A 46 -6.65 17.20 -5.01
N PHE A 47 -6.19 18.43 -4.76
CA PHE A 47 -5.94 19.41 -5.82
C PHE A 47 -4.82 18.94 -6.75
N LEU A 48 -3.68 18.51 -6.21
CA LEU A 48 -2.54 18.02 -7.00
C LEU A 48 -2.90 16.81 -7.86
N LYS A 49 -3.74 15.90 -7.34
CA LYS A 49 -4.18 14.69 -8.05
C LYS A 49 -5.02 14.99 -9.30
N ASN A 50 -5.69 16.15 -9.37
CA ASN A 50 -6.48 16.53 -10.54
C ASN A 50 -5.63 16.91 -11.76
N TYR A 51 -4.31 17.06 -11.58
CA TYR A 51 -3.39 17.40 -12.65
C TYR A 51 -2.56 16.20 -13.07
N THR A 52 -2.43 16.04 -14.38
CA THR A 52 -1.46 15.13 -14.98
C THR A 52 -0.05 15.65 -14.71
N ASP A 53 0.90 14.75 -14.47
CA ASP A 53 2.30 15.12 -14.26
C ASP A 53 2.83 15.97 -15.41
N ASN A 54 3.69 16.94 -15.08
CA ASN A 54 4.36 17.82 -16.03
C ASN A 54 3.43 18.69 -16.89
N THR A 55 2.20 18.98 -16.43
CA THR A 55 1.23 19.77 -17.24
C THR A 55 0.88 21.13 -16.66
N TYR A 56 1.04 21.36 -15.36
CA TYR A 56 0.57 22.58 -14.72
C TYR A 56 1.49 23.77 -15.05
N THR A 57 0.92 24.85 -15.60
CA THR A 57 1.70 26.01 -16.06
C THR A 57 1.70 27.20 -15.10
N GLU A 58 0.75 27.24 -14.18
CA GLU A 58 0.55 28.37 -13.28
C GLU A 58 1.33 28.23 -11.96
N GLU A 59 1.07 29.13 -11.03
CA GLU A 59 1.66 29.10 -9.68
C GLU A 59 1.06 27.93 -8.90
N MET A 60 1.89 26.97 -8.53
CA MET A 60 1.40 25.79 -7.81
C MET A 60 1.10 26.13 -6.35
N PHE A 61 1.88 27.00 -5.71
CA PHE A 61 1.64 27.36 -4.32
C PHE A 61 0.51 28.40 -4.19
N LEU A 62 -0.27 28.29 -3.13
CA LEU A 62 -1.44 29.14 -2.86
C LEU A 62 -1.04 30.45 -2.17
N HIS A 63 -1.82 31.51 -2.37
CA HIS A 63 -1.58 32.84 -1.80
C HIS A 63 -2.66 33.30 -0.80
N ASP A 64 -3.71 32.49 -0.62
CA ASP A 64 -4.91 32.81 0.16
C ASP A 64 -4.89 32.27 1.61
N LYS A 65 -3.82 31.57 2.00
CA LYS A 65 -3.67 30.87 3.28
C LYS A 65 -4.71 29.77 3.53
N LEU A 66 -5.35 29.26 2.47
CA LEU A 66 -6.31 28.14 2.54
C LEU A 66 -5.66 26.77 2.29
N GLY A 67 -4.36 26.75 2.03
CA GLY A 67 -3.60 25.52 1.83
C GLY A 67 -3.19 24.83 3.13
N LEU A 68 -2.20 23.97 2.96
CA LEU A 68 -1.54 23.20 4.00
C LEU A 68 -0.19 23.85 4.33
N GLU A 69 0.40 23.42 5.45
CA GLU A 69 1.82 23.66 5.68
C GLU A 69 2.66 22.99 4.57
N LEU A 70 3.82 23.57 4.24
CA LEU A 70 4.77 22.94 3.33
C LEU A 70 5.06 21.50 3.76
N ARG A 71 4.84 20.55 2.85
CA ARG A 71 5.11 19.13 3.07
C ARG A 71 6.59 18.86 3.22
N ASP A 72 6.93 17.70 3.76
CA ASP A 72 8.32 17.30 3.98
C ASP A 72 9.11 17.16 2.69
N ASN A 73 8.41 16.75 1.64
CA ASN A 73 8.95 16.52 0.32
C ASN A 73 8.13 17.31 -0.74
N PRO A 74 8.75 18.19 -1.53
CA PRO A 74 8.07 18.94 -2.59
C PRO A 74 7.76 18.13 -3.85
N ILE A 75 8.10 16.84 -3.91
CA ILE A 75 8.01 16.04 -5.14
C ILE A 75 6.61 16.08 -5.78
N ASN A 76 5.54 16.07 -4.98
CA ASN A 76 4.18 16.13 -5.51
C ASN A 76 3.84 17.49 -6.14
N VAL A 77 4.49 18.57 -5.71
CA VAL A 77 4.38 19.87 -6.37
C VAL A 77 5.23 19.87 -7.65
N TYR A 78 6.48 19.42 -7.56
CA TYR A 78 7.42 19.45 -8.69
C TYR A 78 6.97 18.57 -9.85
N LEU A 79 6.50 17.36 -9.57
CA LEU A 79 5.98 16.44 -10.58
C LEU A 79 4.79 17.00 -11.35
N LYS A 80 4.00 17.91 -10.76
CA LYS A 80 2.78 18.44 -11.39
C LYS A 80 3.07 19.67 -12.23
N THR A 81 4.03 20.49 -11.81
CA THR A 81 4.49 21.65 -12.56
C THR A 81 5.18 21.23 -13.86
N ILE A 82 4.99 21.98 -14.94
CA ILE A 82 5.60 21.67 -16.24
C ILE A 82 7.14 21.66 -16.19
N GLY A 83 7.74 20.55 -16.63
CA GLY A 83 9.18 20.38 -16.82
C GLY A 83 9.79 19.36 -15.87
N GLN A 84 10.66 18.50 -16.40
CA GLN A 84 11.09 17.27 -15.69
C GLN A 84 12.34 17.43 -14.82
N ALA A 85 12.97 18.61 -14.80
CA ALA A 85 14.27 18.82 -14.16
C ALA A 85 14.22 18.65 -12.63
N TYR A 86 13.03 18.71 -12.03
CA TYR A 86 12.80 18.69 -10.59
C TYR A 86 11.95 17.50 -10.12
N ASP A 87 11.56 16.59 -11.03
CA ASP A 87 10.65 15.46 -10.77
C ASP A 87 11.15 14.52 -9.68
N ASN A 88 12.45 14.48 -9.41
CA ASN A 88 13.07 13.65 -8.38
C ASN A 88 13.65 14.46 -7.21
N ARG A 89 13.45 15.79 -7.19
CA ARG A 89 14.06 16.63 -6.16
C ARG A 89 13.23 16.60 -4.89
N THR A 90 13.91 16.33 -3.78
CA THR A 90 13.28 16.19 -2.45
C THR A 90 13.51 17.40 -1.55
N THR A 91 14.06 18.49 -2.07
CA THR A 91 14.33 19.75 -1.35
C THR A 91 13.54 20.91 -1.92
N TYR A 92 13.06 21.78 -1.04
CA TYR A 92 12.57 23.09 -1.47
C TYR A 92 13.73 23.99 -1.84
N LEU A 93 13.55 24.77 -2.90
CA LEU A 93 14.36 25.96 -3.14
C LEU A 93 13.59 27.18 -2.66
N ILE A 94 14.14 27.86 -1.67
CA ILE A 94 13.55 29.03 -1.04
C ILE A 94 14.56 30.17 -1.06
N ARG A 95 14.12 31.40 -1.28
CA ARG A 95 14.97 32.58 -1.15
C ARG A 95 14.22 33.75 -0.56
N VAL A 96 14.98 34.66 0.05
CA VAL A 96 14.46 35.91 0.60
C VAL A 96 14.99 37.07 -0.22
N ARG A 97 14.12 38.00 -0.57
CA ARG A 97 14.45 39.21 -1.32
C ARG A 97 14.02 40.45 -0.54
N PRO A 98 14.93 41.32 -0.10
CA PRO A 98 14.54 42.58 0.52
C PRO A 98 13.93 43.53 -0.52
N TYR A 99 13.10 44.47 -0.08
CA TYR A 99 12.68 45.62 -0.88
C TYR A 99 12.70 46.90 -0.05
N ILE A 100 12.75 48.03 -0.74
CA ILE A 100 12.46 49.35 -0.17
C ILE A 100 11.13 49.84 -0.72
N THR A 101 10.41 50.69 0.02
CA THR A 101 9.18 51.33 -0.47
C THR A 101 9.46 52.81 -0.69
N THR A 102 9.29 53.26 -1.93
CA THR A 102 9.37 54.67 -2.28
C THR A 102 7.97 55.24 -2.46
N VAL A 103 7.73 56.41 -1.90
CA VAL A 103 6.44 57.12 -2.05
C VAL A 103 6.66 58.31 -2.97
N THR A 104 6.03 58.28 -4.15
CA THR A 104 6.04 59.41 -5.09
C THR A 104 4.69 60.11 -5.06
N THR A 105 4.70 61.44 -5.14
CA THR A 105 3.47 62.24 -5.29
C THR A 105 3.32 62.58 -6.76
N VAL A 106 2.25 62.11 -7.39
CA VAL A 106 1.96 62.42 -8.80
C VAL A 106 1.27 63.78 -8.92
N GLU A 107 1.14 64.31 -10.15
CA GLU A 107 0.69 65.69 -10.42
C GLU A 107 -0.67 66.05 -9.78
N ASP A 108 -1.55 65.07 -9.56
CA ASP A 108 -2.85 65.26 -8.91
C ASP A 108 -2.82 65.20 -7.36
N GLY A 109 -1.62 65.09 -6.76
CA GLY A 109 -1.44 65.00 -5.30
C GLY A 109 -1.66 63.60 -4.70
N GLU A 110 -1.99 62.60 -5.52
CA GLU A 110 -2.05 61.20 -5.10
C GLU A 110 -0.66 60.67 -4.75
N LYS A 111 -0.58 59.86 -3.68
CA LYS A 111 0.64 59.16 -3.28
C LYS A 111 0.65 57.77 -3.89
N VAL A 112 1.69 57.46 -4.65
CA VAL A 112 1.94 56.13 -5.20
C VAL A 112 3.08 55.51 -4.41
N GLU A 113 2.84 54.34 -3.84
CA GLU A 113 3.87 53.53 -3.20
C GLU A 113 4.41 52.53 -4.22
N GLU A 114 5.73 52.53 -4.40
CA GLU A 114 6.43 51.62 -5.29
C GLU A 114 7.45 50.81 -4.47
N GLN A 115 7.37 49.49 -4.56
CA GLN A 115 8.33 48.58 -3.94
C GLN A 115 9.48 48.32 -4.92
N ILE A 116 10.69 48.75 -4.55
CA ILE A 116 11.91 48.55 -5.33
C ILE A 116 12.65 47.35 -4.75
N GLU A 117 12.78 46.30 -5.57
CA GLU A 117 13.44 45.06 -5.20
C GLU A 117 14.94 45.23 -5.02
N GLY A 118 15.45 44.70 -3.91
CA GLY A 118 16.88 44.54 -3.69
C GLY A 118 17.48 43.38 -4.50
N PRO A 119 18.82 43.29 -4.52
CA PRO A 119 19.52 42.21 -5.21
C PRO A 119 19.22 40.85 -4.54
N VAL A 120 19.16 39.81 -5.36
CA VAL A 120 19.20 38.41 -4.91
C VAL A 120 20.57 37.86 -5.26
N GLY A 121 21.39 37.66 -4.24
CA GLY A 121 22.68 36.99 -4.38
C GLY A 121 22.49 35.47 -4.45
N SER A 122 23.53 34.76 -4.89
CA SER A 122 23.56 33.29 -4.81
C SER A 122 23.41 32.78 -3.37
N GLU A 123 23.93 33.55 -2.40
CA GLU A 123 23.81 33.32 -0.95
C GLU A 123 22.35 33.40 -0.45
N SER A 124 21.45 34.01 -1.22
CA SER A 124 20.04 34.21 -0.82
C SER A 124 19.18 32.97 -1.08
N ILE A 125 19.66 32.00 -1.86
CA ILE A 125 18.94 30.76 -2.17
C ILE A 125 19.34 29.68 -1.17
N ALA A 126 18.38 29.21 -0.39
CA ALA A 126 18.51 28.07 0.49
C ALA A 126 17.84 26.84 -0.14
N GLU A 127 18.60 25.74 -0.19
CA GLU A 127 18.06 24.43 -0.44
C GLU A 127 17.69 23.78 0.90
N ILE A 128 16.40 23.51 1.12
CA ILE A 128 15.87 23.10 2.41
C ILE A 128 15.24 21.72 2.29
N GLN A 129 15.80 20.76 3.02
CA GLN A 129 15.15 19.50 3.37
C GLN A 129 14.24 19.75 4.58
N MET A 130 13.00 19.25 4.57
CA MET A 130 12.07 19.35 5.69
C MET A 130 11.67 17.97 6.24
N PRO A 131 12.61 17.08 6.60
CA PRO A 131 12.25 15.74 7.04
C PRO A 131 11.46 15.78 8.34
N ASN A 132 10.35 15.03 8.40
CA ASN A 132 9.52 14.79 9.59
C ASN A 132 8.84 16.05 10.13
N ARG A 133 8.51 17.02 9.26
CA ARG A 133 7.93 18.30 9.69
C ARG A 133 6.40 18.26 9.70
N THR A 134 5.82 17.64 8.69
CA THR A 134 4.39 17.47 8.42
C THR A 134 3.99 16.02 8.28
N ASP A 135 4.96 15.12 8.04
CA ASP A 135 4.75 13.70 8.28
C ASP A 135 4.78 13.49 9.79
N MET A 136 3.60 13.41 10.38
CA MET A 136 3.39 13.16 11.81
C MET A 136 2.83 11.76 12.04
N THR A 137 2.40 11.07 10.98
CA THR A 137 1.75 9.78 11.08
C THR A 137 2.65 8.70 10.53
N SER A 138 3.05 7.74 11.38
CA SER A 138 3.78 6.58 10.89
C SER A 138 2.95 5.81 9.87
N LEU A 139 3.59 5.41 8.77
CA LEU A 139 3.01 4.50 7.79
C LEU A 139 2.40 3.26 8.46
N THR A 140 1.34 2.74 7.85
CA THR A 140 0.66 1.52 8.31
C THR A 140 0.90 0.37 7.34
N VAL A 141 0.93 -0.86 7.85
CA VAL A 141 1.19 -2.06 7.05
C VAL A 141 0.16 -3.13 7.37
N THR A 142 -0.37 -3.75 6.33
CA THR A 142 -1.23 -4.95 6.41
C THR A 142 -0.64 -6.06 5.57
N THR A 143 -0.80 -7.30 6.01
CA THR A 143 -0.26 -8.48 5.34
C THR A 143 -1.32 -9.56 5.20
N LEU A 144 -1.30 -10.28 4.08
CA LEU A 144 -2.18 -11.41 3.80
C LEU A 144 -1.36 -12.58 3.25
N VAL A 145 -1.72 -13.80 3.67
CA VAL A 145 -1.15 -15.05 3.16
C VAL A 145 -2.27 -15.87 2.52
N GLU A 146 -2.10 -16.23 1.25
CA GLU A 146 -3.05 -17.03 0.49
C GLU A 146 -2.36 -18.29 -0.03
N TYR A 147 -2.78 -19.47 0.43
CA TYR A 147 -2.22 -20.74 -0.03
C TYR A 147 -2.73 -21.09 -1.42
N ILE A 148 -1.83 -21.56 -2.28
CA ILE A 148 -2.09 -21.86 -3.69
C ILE A 148 -1.50 -23.22 -4.07
N GLU A 149 -1.82 -23.68 -5.28
CA GLU A 149 -1.25 -24.90 -5.86
C GLU A 149 -1.40 -26.11 -4.92
N GLN A 150 -2.55 -26.24 -4.26
CA GLN A 150 -2.82 -27.32 -3.31
C GLN A 150 -1.82 -27.31 -2.13
N TYR A 151 -1.61 -26.13 -1.52
CA TYR A 151 -0.67 -25.94 -0.40
C TYR A 151 0.79 -26.28 -0.74
N LYS A 152 1.16 -26.27 -2.03
CA LYS A 152 2.56 -26.37 -2.45
C LYS A 152 3.27 -25.01 -2.44
N ALA A 153 2.49 -23.93 -2.40
CA ALA A 153 2.98 -22.57 -2.36
C ALA A 153 1.97 -21.64 -1.66
N ALA A 154 2.40 -20.41 -1.40
CA ALA A 154 1.53 -19.34 -0.93
C ALA A 154 1.91 -18.01 -1.60
N TYR A 155 0.93 -17.12 -1.75
CA TYR A 155 1.16 -15.71 -1.99
C TYR A 155 1.24 -14.98 -0.65
N ILE A 156 2.24 -14.10 -0.54
CA ILE A 156 2.36 -13.11 0.53
C ILE A 156 2.07 -11.76 -0.11
N THR A 157 1.00 -11.12 0.35
CA THR A 157 0.65 -9.75 -0.03
C THR A 157 1.03 -8.83 1.11
N VAL A 158 1.90 -7.85 0.84
CA VAL A 158 2.27 -6.80 1.79
C VAL A 158 1.75 -5.49 1.22
N THR A 159 0.87 -4.82 1.97
CA THR A 159 0.30 -3.53 1.59
C THR A 159 0.68 -2.51 2.62
N MET A 160 1.36 -1.46 2.18
CA MET A 160 1.62 -0.27 2.99
C MET A 160 0.65 0.83 2.62
N LYS A 161 0.34 1.67 3.61
CA LYS A 161 -0.40 2.90 3.43
C LYS A 161 0.32 4.03 4.14
N ASP A 162 0.61 5.08 3.41
CA ASP A 162 1.09 6.34 3.95
C ASP A 162 0.33 7.52 3.33
N THR A 163 -0.33 8.31 4.18
CA THR A 163 -1.23 9.38 3.74
C THR A 163 -0.58 10.76 3.61
N GLU A 164 0.67 10.91 4.06
CA GLU A 164 1.32 12.22 4.16
C GLU A 164 2.49 12.32 3.17
N SER A 165 3.52 11.49 3.30
CA SER A 165 4.66 11.46 2.38
C SER A 165 4.47 10.50 1.21
N GLY A 166 3.56 9.53 1.35
CA GLY A 166 3.29 8.49 0.36
C GLY A 166 4.29 7.34 0.44
N PRO A 167 3.92 6.18 -0.15
CA PRO A 167 4.74 4.99 -0.10
C PRO A 167 5.99 5.12 -0.99
N LYS A 168 7.09 4.47 -0.57
CA LYS A 168 8.34 4.44 -1.33
C LYS A 168 8.75 3.04 -1.74
N ASP A 169 8.84 2.10 -0.79
CA ASP A 169 9.37 0.77 -1.09
C ASP A 169 8.94 -0.31 -0.07
N ILE A 170 8.87 -1.55 -0.53
CA ILE A 170 8.69 -2.76 0.30
C ILE A 170 9.80 -3.73 -0.07
N ILE A 171 10.77 -3.86 0.84
CA ILE A 171 12.03 -4.56 0.59
C ILE A 171 12.06 -5.85 1.42
N PRO A 172 12.10 -7.04 0.79
CA PRO A 172 12.30 -8.29 1.52
C PRO A 172 13.71 -8.33 2.13
N TYR A 173 13.84 -8.77 3.38
CA TYR A 173 15.14 -8.90 4.06
C TYR A 173 16.05 -9.94 3.37
N ASN A 174 15.44 -11.00 2.84
CA ASN A 174 16.09 -12.05 2.08
C ASN A 174 15.19 -12.43 0.90
N THR A 175 15.77 -12.68 -0.27
CA THR A 175 15.03 -13.08 -1.48
C THR A 175 15.02 -14.60 -1.70
N ASN A 176 15.77 -15.38 -0.91
CA ASN A 176 15.79 -16.83 -1.03
C ASN A 176 14.40 -17.42 -0.76
N GLY A 177 13.84 -18.12 -1.76
CA GLY A 177 12.52 -18.73 -1.67
C GLY A 177 11.34 -17.75 -1.83
N LEU A 178 11.61 -16.48 -2.14
CA LEU A 178 10.63 -15.44 -2.44
C LEU A 178 10.72 -15.07 -3.93
N THR A 179 9.66 -15.32 -4.67
CA THR A 179 9.56 -14.91 -6.09
C THR A 179 8.65 -13.69 -6.20
N PRO A 180 9.13 -12.53 -6.65
CA PRO A 180 8.27 -11.35 -6.83
C PRO A 180 7.26 -11.61 -7.95
N ILE A 181 6.00 -11.28 -7.69
CA ILE A 181 4.87 -11.44 -8.64
C ILE A 181 4.41 -10.09 -9.17
N SER A 182 4.20 -9.13 -8.27
CA SER A 182 3.79 -7.78 -8.65
C SER A 182 4.22 -6.73 -7.63
N SER A 183 4.36 -5.50 -8.11
CA SER A 183 4.53 -4.30 -7.29
C SER A 183 3.69 -3.19 -7.90
N ILE A 184 2.76 -2.65 -7.12
CA ILE A 184 1.81 -1.61 -7.55
C ILE A 184 1.82 -0.50 -6.53
N ALA A 185 2.09 0.73 -6.98
CA ALA A 185 1.87 1.94 -6.19
C ALA A 185 0.65 2.69 -6.75
N ASP A 186 -0.30 3.02 -5.88
CA ASP A 186 -1.49 3.81 -6.22
C ASP A 186 -1.81 4.82 -5.10
N GLY A 187 -1.46 6.08 -5.35
CA GLY A 187 -1.64 7.18 -4.41
C GLY A 187 -0.94 6.91 -3.08
N VAL A 188 -1.72 6.77 -2.02
CA VAL A 188 -1.25 6.55 -0.64
C VAL A 188 -0.89 5.09 -0.35
N TYR A 189 -1.04 4.19 -1.31
CA TYR A 189 -0.83 2.75 -1.12
C TYR A 189 0.28 2.21 -2.00
N MET A 190 1.05 1.27 -1.47
CA MET A 190 1.90 0.38 -2.25
C MET A 190 1.65 -1.07 -1.83
N THR A 191 1.48 -1.94 -2.81
CA THR A 191 1.24 -3.37 -2.59
C THR A 191 2.23 -4.19 -3.38
N ASN A 192 2.97 -5.07 -2.68
CA ASN A 192 3.82 -6.06 -3.29
C ASN A 192 3.26 -7.47 -3.02
N ILE A 193 3.29 -8.31 -4.05
CA ILE A 193 2.89 -9.71 -3.98
C ILE A 193 4.11 -10.59 -4.28
N TYR A 194 4.35 -11.57 -3.42
CA TYR A 194 5.43 -12.55 -3.57
C TYR A 194 4.88 -13.97 -3.50
N LYS A 195 5.42 -14.88 -4.30
CA LYS A 195 5.18 -16.32 -4.19
C LYS A 195 6.28 -16.98 -3.37
N VAL A 196 5.89 -17.87 -2.45
CA VAL A 196 6.80 -18.70 -1.66
C VAL A 196 6.40 -20.17 -1.75
N SER A 197 7.38 -21.08 -1.64
CA SER A 197 7.16 -22.55 -1.71
C SER A 197 7.60 -23.28 -0.44
N ALA A 198 7.84 -22.57 0.66
CA ALA A 198 8.28 -23.15 1.92
C ALA A 198 7.63 -22.43 3.11
N ASN A 199 7.48 -23.15 4.22
CA ASN A 199 7.09 -22.54 5.48
C ASN A 199 8.26 -21.73 6.06
N GLY A 200 7.93 -20.65 6.74
CA GLY A 200 8.93 -19.79 7.37
C GLY A 200 8.37 -18.43 7.75
N THR A 201 9.24 -17.64 8.38
CA THR A 201 8.98 -16.22 8.64
C THR A 201 9.68 -15.39 7.58
N TYR A 202 8.90 -14.55 6.91
CA TYR A 202 9.35 -13.67 5.84
C TYR A 202 9.28 -12.22 6.32
N THR A 203 10.46 -11.59 6.42
CA THR A 203 10.60 -10.24 6.95
C THR A 203 10.68 -9.21 5.83
N PHE A 204 9.94 -8.11 5.95
CA PHE A 204 9.93 -7.01 4.99
C PHE A 204 10.21 -5.69 5.70
N THR A 205 11.08 -4.86 5.13
CA THR A 205 11.26 -3.46 5.50
C THR A 205 10.40 -2.61 4.59
N VAL A 206 9.45 -1.89 5.16
CA VAL A 206 8.52 -1.02 4.44
C VAL A 206 8.92 0.42 4.69
N LYS A 207 9.04 1.23 3.63
CA LYS A 207 9.52 2.60 3.67
C LYS A 207 8.56 3.56 2.98
N ASP A 208 8.41 4.75 3.53
CA ASP A 208 7.77 5.89 2.87
C ASP A 208 8.79 6.82 2.20
N ASN A 209 8.30 7.89 1.58
CA ASN A 209 9.13 8.81 0.80
C ASN A 209 10.07 9.68 1.64
N VAL A 210 9.82 9.80 2.95
CA VAL A 210 10.74 10.46 3.90
C VAL A 210 11.73 9.47 4.54
N ASN A 211 11.65 8.19 4.18
CA ASN A 211 12.46 7.07 4.70
C ASN A 211 12.18 6.70 6.15
N TRP A 212 11.02 7.08 6.69
CA TRP A 212 10.51 6.35 7.83
C TRP A 212 10.22 4.91 7.40
N TYR A 213 10.45 4.00 8.33
CA TYR A 213 10.34 2.60 8.04
C TYR A 213 9.77 1.82 9.21
N THR A 214 9.09 0.74 8.87
CA THR A 214 8.73 -0.31 9.81
C THR A 214 9.15 -1.66 9.24
N VAL A 215 9.28 -2.63 10.13
CA VAL A 215 9.61 -4.01 9.77
C VAL A 215 8.41 -4.88 10.09
N VAL A 216 7.98 -5.69 9.12
CA VAL A 216 6.88 -6.64 9.29
C VAL A 216 7.34 -8.06 9.03
N ASP A 217 6.94 -8.96 9.92
CA ASP A 217 7.16 -10.40 9.79
C ASP A 217 5.86 -11.08 9.35
N VAL A 218 5.93 -11.84 8.26
CA VAL A 218 4.83 -12.65 7.75
C VAL A 218 5.15 -14.12 7.96
N ASN A 219 4.33 -14.81 8.74
CA ASN A 219 4.49 -16.23 9.00
C ASN A 219 3.68 -17.06 8.00
N VAL A 220 4.35 -17.90 7.21
CA VAL A 220 3.73 -18.89 6.34
C VAL A 220 3.94 -20.26 6.98
N THR A 221 2.86 -20.97 7.28
CA THR A 221 2.96 -22.16 8.17
C THR A 221 2.37 -23.45 7.62
N ASP A 222 1.57 -23.38 6.55
CA ASP A 222 0.76 -24.53 6.11
C ASP A 222 1.10 -25.02 4.70
N ILE A 223 2.23 -24.60 4.11
CA ILE A 223 2.74 -25.22 2.88
C ILE A 223 3.10 -26.67 3.19
N ASN A 224 2.28 -27.60 2.71
CA ASN A 224 2.44 -29.03 2.90
C ASN A 224 1.92 -29.78 1.66
N PRO A 225 2.81 -30.26 0.78
CA PRO A 225 2.42 -30.98 -0.44
C PRO A 225 1.75 -32.33 -0.16
N ASN A 226 1.87 -32.86 1.05
CA ASN A 226 1.30 -34.15 1.44
C ASN A 226 -0.07 -33.99 2.12
N LYS A 227 -0.50 -32.75 2.39
CA LYS A 227 -1.78 -32.47 3.03
C LYS A 227 -2.92 -32.87 2.10
N PRO A 228 -3.78 -33.83 2.49
CA PRO A 228 -4.89 -34.24 1.64
C PRO A 228 -5.92 -33.11 1.49
N ILE A 229 -6.43 -32.94 0.28
CA ILE A 229 -7.49 -32.00 -0.09
C ILE A 229 -8.68 -32.81 -0.55
N LEU A 230 -9.86 -32.51 -0.01
CA LEU A 230 -11.10 -33.13 -0.43
C LEU A 230 -11.79 -32.21 -1.43
N ILE A 231 -12.11 -32.72 -2.61
CA ILE A 231 -12.83 -31.99 -3.65
C ILE A 231 -14.20 -32.64 -3.80
N PHE A 232 -15.25 -31.92 -3.41
CA PHE A 232 -16.63 -32.37 -3.62
C PHE A 232 -17.08 -31.93 -5.00
N ASN A 233 -17.47 -32.91 -5.82
CA ASN A 233 -17.90 -32.72 -7.19
C ASN A 233 -19.38 -33.08 -7.34
N ARG A 234 -20.12 -32.23 -8.07
CA ARG A 234 -21.50 -32.47 -8.47
C ARG A 234 -21.55 -32.48 -9.99
N GLU A 235 -21.87 -33.63 -10.58
CA GLU A 235 -22.03 -33.76 -12.04
C GLU A 235 -20.81 -33.24 -12.84
N GLY A 236 -19.60 -33.52 -12.35
CA GLY A 236 -18.35 -33.09 -12.98
C GLY A 236 -17.94 -31.64 -12.71
N LYS A 237 -18.65 -30.91 -11.84
CA LYS A 237 -18.27 -29.56 -11.39
C LYS A 237 -17.84 -29.58 -9.93
N ILE A 238 -16.75 -28.88 -9.62
CA ILE A 238 -16.32 -28.64 -8.23
C ILE A 238 -17.34 -27.73 -7.57
N VAL A 239 -17.91 -28.18 -6.44
CA VAL A 239 -18.86 -27.40 -5.63
C VAL A 239 -18.27 -26.96 -4.30
N SER A 240 -17.23 -27.64 -3.82
CA SER A 240 -16.48 -27.25 -2.62
C SER A 240 -15.12 -27.96 -2.62
N ASP A 241 -14.09 -27.25 -2.18
CA ASP A 241 -12.84 -27.83 -1.70
C ASP A 241 -12.76 -27.70 -0.17
N VAL A 242 -12.32 -28.78 0.48
CA VAL A 242 -12.15 -28.81 1.93
C VAL A 242 -10.71 -29.18 2.24
N HIS A 243 -10.05 -28.27 2.95
CA HIS A 243 -8.71 -28.44 3.45
C HIS A 243 -8.76 -28.96 4.88
N LEU A 244 -8.08 -30.09 5.11
CA LEU A 244 -8.06 -30.69 6.44
C LEU A 244 -7.34 -29.80 7.45
N ALA A 245 -7.72 -29.91 8.72
CA ALA A 245 -7.11 -29.12 9.79
C ALA A 245 -5.61 -29.45 9.98
N LYS A 246 -4.87 -28.52 10.58
CA LYS A 246 -3.40 -28.57 10.72
C LYS A 246 -2.88 -29.78 11.49
N ASP A 247 -3.67 -30.29 12.43
CA ASP A 247 -3.37 -31.49 13.21
C ASP A 247 -3.35 -32.78 12.36
N THR A 248 -3.92 -32.76 11.17
CA THR A 248 -3.93 -33.89 10.23
C THR A 248 -2.64 -33.99 9.38
N GLU A 249 -1.73 -33.02 9.47
CA GLU A 249 -0.60 -32.81 8.54
C GLU A 249 0.63 -33.70 8.75
N ASN A 250 0.79 -34.30 9.94
CA ASN A 250 2.02 -35.02 10.31
C ASN A 250 2.05 -36.49 9.88
N ILE A 251 0.99 -36.95 9.22
CA ILE A 251 0.82 -38.34 8.83
C ILE A 251 0.79 -38.40 7.30
N ASN A 252 1.78 -39.09 6.72
CA ASN A 252 1.76 -39.40 5.29
C ASN A 252 0.67 -40.44 5.03
N TYR A 253 -0.53 -39.96 4.70
CA TYR A 253 -1.62 -40.81 4.25
C TYR A 253 -1.30 -41.34 2.85
N THR A 254 -1.39 -42.66 2.71
CA THR A 254 -1.06 -43.36 1.47
C THR A 254 -2.31 -43.85 0.75
N SER A 255 -3.43 -43.98 1.45
CA SER A 255 -4.70 -44.40 0.87
C SER A 255 -5.88 -43.70 1.53
N TYR A 256 -7.01 -43.73 0.86
CA TYR A 256 -8.25 -43.17 1.35
C TYR A 256 -9.43 -44.09 1.03
N ARG A 257 -10.51 -43.93 1.79
CA ARG A 257 -11.82 -44.53 1.53
C ARG A 257 -12.90 -43.48 1.79
N VAL A 258 -13.84 -43.33 0.86
CA VAL A 258 -15.02 -42.47 0.98
C VAL A 258 -16.25 -43.35 1.00
N ALA A 259 -17.12 -43.15 1.98
CA ALA A 259 -18.36 -43.88 2.12
C ALA A 259 -19.49 -42.97 2.62
N THR A 260 -20.72 -43.37 2.37
CA THR A 260 -21.89 -42.94 3.15
C THR A 260 -22.17 -43.96 4.24
N GLU A 261 -23.26 -43.80 4.99
CA GLU A 261 -23.70 -44.81 5.98
C GLU A 261 -23.95 -46.19 5.37
N THR A 262 -24.33 -46.23 4.09
CA THR A 262 -24.84 -47.45 3.46
C THR A 262 -23.99 -47.94 2.30
N ILE A 263 -23.14 -47.09 1.70
CA ILE A 263 -22.44 -47.40 0.46
C ILE A 263 -20.98 -46.92 0.55
N THR A 264 -20.03 -47.75 0.10
CA THR A 264 -18.66 -47.27 -0.16
C THR A 264 -18.62 -46.71 -1.58
N LEU A 265 -18.22 -45.44 -1.70
CA LEU A 265 -18.22 -44.70 -2.96
C LEU A 265 -16.89 -44.83 -3.70
N SER A 266 -15.78 -44.71 -2.97
CA SER A 266 -14.44 -44.82 -3.54
C SER A 266 -13.44 -45.28 -2.50
N GLU A 267 -12.39 -45.96 -2.97
CA GLU A 267 -11.21 -46.32 -2.20
C GLU A 267 -10.02 -46.41 -3.14
N GLY A 268 -8.84 -45.96 -2.70
CA GLY A 268 -7.66 -45.97 -3.54
C GLY A 268 -6.42 -45.39 -2.87
N GLU A 269 -5.32 -45.37 -3.62
CA GLU A 269 -4.08 -44.70 -3.21
C GLU A 269 -4.24 -43.18 -3.31
N LEU A 270 -3.63 -42.47 -2.36
CA LEU A 270 -3.62 -41.02 -2.33
C LEU A 270 -2.57 -40.47 -3.30
N ALA A 271 -2.88 -40.49 -4.60
CA ALA A 271 -2.03 -39.87 -5.60
C ALA A 271 -2.17 -38.34 -5.56
N ASN A 272 -1.06 -37.63 -5.33
CA ASN A 272 -0.97 -36.16 -5.31
C ASN A 272 -1.74 -35.43 -4.19
N GLY A 273 -2.18 -36.13 -3.14
CA GLY A 273 -2.84 -35.49 -2.01
C GLY A 273 -4.25 -34.96 -2.32
N VAL A 274 -4.89 -35.39 -3.41
CA VAL A 274 -6.25 -34.94 -3.75
C VAL A 274 -7.21 -36.13 -3.75
N ILE A 275 -8.36 -35.95 -3.10
CA ILE A 275 -9.45 -36.93 -3.06
C ILE A 275 -10.67 -36.30 -3.71
N ASN A 276 -11.07 -36.85 -4.85
CA ASN A 276 -12.31 -36.46 -5.50
C ASN A 276 -13.48 -37.25 -4.90
N ILE A 277 -14.50 -36.53 -4.46
CA ILE A 277 -15.72 -37.05 -3.87
C ILE A 277 -16.87 -36.69 -4.79
N ASP A 278 -17.32 -37.65 -5.58
CA ASP A 278 -18.51 -37.47 -6.41
C ASP A 278 -19.76 -37.57 -5.53
N LEU A 279 -20.56 -36.50 -5.54
CA LEU A 279 -21.77 -36.42 -4.74
C LEU A 279 -22.87 -37.29 -5.31
N ILE A 280 -23.54 -38.05 -4.44
CA ILE A 280 -24.75 -38.80 -4.77
C ILE A 280 -25.87 -37.82 -5.11
N ILE A 281 -26.44 -37.98 -6.30
CA ILE A 281 -27.63 -37.23 -6.74
C ILE A 281 -28.87 -38.05 -6.43
N ASN A 282 -29.80 -37.46 -5.67
CA ASN A 282 -31.13 -38.03 -5.49
C ASN A 282 -32.09 -37.36 -6.49
N PRO A 283 -32.52 -38.05 -7.56
CA PRO A 283 -33.38 -37.45 -8.58
C PRO A 283 -34.81 -37.19 -8.08
N GLU A 284 -35.22 -37.80 -6.97
CA GLU A 284 -36.59 -37.69 -6.42
C GLU A 284 -36.76 -36.49 -5.48
N HIS A 285 -35.65 -35.89 -5.02
CA HIS A 285 -35.67 -34.80 -4.05
C HIS A 285 -34.74 -33.66 -4.47
N THR A 286 -35.25 -32.43 -4.44
CA THR A 286 -34.45 -31.22 -4.69
C THR A 286 -33.78 -30.67 -3.44
N ASN A 287 -34.16 -31.14 -2.25
CA ASN A 287 -33.54 -30.80 -0.98
C ASN A 287 -33.30 -32.06 -0.15
N TYR A 288 -32.04 -32.38 0.11
CA TYR A 288 -31.64 -33.54 0.91
C TYR A 288 -30.21 -33.38 1.45
N THR A 289 -29.92 -34.12 2.51
CA THR A 289 -28.59 -34.17 3.14
C THR A 289 -28.06 -35.60 3.08
N VAL A 290 -26.79 -35.74 2.71
CA VAL A 290 -26.09 -37.03 2.68
C VAL A 290 -24.84 -36.94 3.56
N PRO A 291 -24.66 -37.85 4.53
CA PRO A 291 -23.44 -37.95 5.31
C PRO A 291 -22.34 -38.64 4.49
N TYR A 292 -21.15 -38.05 4.49
CA TYR A 292 -19.93 -38.61 3.90
C TYR A 292 -18.88 -38.84 4.98
N TYR A 293 -18.33 -40.04 5.00
CA TYR A 293 -17.25 -40.45 5.88
C TYR A 293 -16.00 -40.64 5.02
N VAL A 294 -14.98 -39.82 5.27
CA VAL A 294 -13.69 -39.89 4.61
C VAL A 294 -12.69 -40.48 5.59
N THR A 295 -12.20 -41.67 5.28
CA THR A 295 -11.14 -42.33 6.06
C THR A 295 -9.83 -42.20 5.30
N LEU A 296 -8.82 -41.64 5.95
CA LEU A 296 -7.46 -41.56 5.45
C LEU A 296 -6.61 -42.57 6.21
N ARG A 297 -5.80 -43.37 5.50
CA ARG A 297 -4.92 -44.37 6.11
C ARG A 297 -3.47 -44.11 5.73
N SER A 298 -2.61 -44.15 6.74
CA SER A 298 -1.15 -44.02 6.57
C SER A 298 -0.47 -45.34 6.26
N ALA A 299 0.78 -45.28 5.79
CA ALA A 299 1.62 -46.46 5.58
C ALA A 299 1.78 -47.33 6.84
N ASN A 300 1.71 -46.70 8.03
CA ASN A 300 1.85 -47.37 9.32
C ASN A 300 0.51 -47.91 9.87
N GLY A 301 -0.58 -47.80 9.10
CA GLY A 301 -1.91 -48.28 9.49
C GLY A 301 -2.73 -47.32 10.35
N THR A 302 -2.20 -46.16 10.74
CA THR A 302 -2.99 -45.12 11.43
C THR A 302 -4.11 -44.62 10.51
N GLU A 303 -5.32 -44.53 11.05
CA GLU A 303 -6.50 -44.03 10.36
C GLU A 303 -6.99 -42.72 10.96
N LEU A 304 -7.39 -41.80 10.08
CA LEU A 304 -8.12 -40.58 10.41
C LEU A 304 -9.47 -40.64 9.70
N MET A 305 -10.56 -40.57 10.46
CA MET A 305 -11.91 -40.48 9.92
C MET A 305 -12.45 -39.07 10.07
N LYS A 306 -13.01 -38.53 9.00
CA LYS A 306 -13.70 -37.24 8.95
C LYS A 306 -15.14 -37.44 8.50
N HIS A 307 -16.07 -36.74 9.13
CA HIS A 307 -17.49 -36.78 8.82
C HIS A 307 -17.92 -35.42 8.25
N TYR A 308 -18.58 -35.46 7.09
CA TYR A 308 -19.14 -34.29 6.42
C TYR A 308 -20.63 -34.49 6.16
N GLU A 309 -21.43 -33.53 6.57
CA GLU A 309 -22.80 -33.41 6.08
C GLU A 309 -22.80 -32.56 4.82
N VAL A 310 -23.26 -33.14 3.71
CA VAL A 310 -23.44 -32.40 2.46
C VAL A 310 -24.93 -32.20 2.22
N THR A 311 -25.37 -30.94 2.28
CA THR A 311 -26.75 -30.56 2.01
C THR A 311 -26.86 -29.99 0.60
N ILE A 312 -27.72 -30.60 -0.21
CA ILE A 312 -28.05 -30.13 -1.56
C ILE A 312 -29.43 -29.49 -1.49
N ASN A 313 -29.55 -28.23 -1.91
CA ASN A 313 -30.81 -27.49 -1.96
C ASN A 313 -30.93 -26.78 -3.31
N GLY A 314 -31.57 -27.46 -4.28
CA GLY A 314 -31.62 -27.05 -5.67
C GLY A 314 -30.20 -27.01 -6.27
N ASP A 315 -29.76 -25.84 -6.69
CA ASP A 315 -28.43 -25.61 -7.27
C ASP A 315 -27.36 -25.32 -6.21
N LYS A 316 -27.76 -25.09 -4.95
CA LYS A 316 -26.82 -24.83 -3.86
C LYS A 316 -26.36 -26.14 -3.23
N THR A 317 -25.07 -26.20 -2.92
CA THR A 317 -24.46 -27.30 -2.17
C THR A 317 -23.70 -26.69 -0.99
N GLU A 318 -23.96 -27.21 0.21
CA GLU A 318 -23.28 -26.83 1.44
C GLU A 318 -22.58 -28.05 2.01
N VAL A 319 -21.30 -27.92 2.35
CA VAL A 319 -20.47 -28.99 2.92
C VAL A 319 -20.04 -28.55 4.31
N VAL A 320 -20.40 -29.31 5.34
CA VAL A 320 -20.12 -28.98 6.74
C VAL A 320 -19.41 -30.16 7.41
N GLU A 321 -18.20 -29.94 7.93
CA GLU A 321 -17.52 -30.92 8.78
C GLU A 321 -18.27 -31.06 10.11
N LYS A 322 -18.47 -32.29 10.57
CA LYS A 322 -19.08 -32.63 11.85
C LYS A 322 -18.06 -33.32 12.76
N TYR A 323 -18.14 -32.99 14.04
CA TYR A 323 -17.35 -33.59 15.12
C TYR A 323 -18.16 -34.66 15.86
#